data_AF-A0A7C2EMB1-F1
#
_entry.id   AF-A0A7C2EMB1-F1
#
_cell.length_a   1.000
_cell.length_b   1.000
_cell.length_c   1.000
_cell.angle_alpha   90.00
_cell.angle_beta   90.00
_cell.angle_gamma   90.00
#
_symmetry.space_group_name_H-M   'P 1'
#
loop_
_entity.id
_entity.type
_entity.pdbx_description
1 polymer ?
#
loop_
_entity_poly.entity_id
_entity_poly.type
_entity_poly.pdbx_seq_one_letter_code
_entity_poly.pdbx_strand_id
1 'polypeptide(L)' 'MRCPFFEEVVVAFCRAYPVKKMVPSDRIQAHCICTSETFDDCPLFREVMARLDTAKAAEEAGSGPSAS' A
#
# COMPACT_ATOMS: atom_id res chain seq x y z
N MET A 1 1.83 -38.20 -9.61
CA MET A 1 3.00 -37.64 -8.89
C MET A 1 3.04 -36.14 -9.15
N ARG A 2 3.32 -35.30 -8.14
CA ARG A 2 3.42 -33.84 -8.30
C ARG A 2 4.84 -33.50 -8.80
N CYS A 3 4.97 -32.62 -9.78
CA CYS A 3 6.27 -32.19 -10.30
C CYS A 3 7.02 -31.41 -9.20
N PRO A 4 8.27 -31.77 -8.85
CA PRO A 4 9.03 -31.09 -7.79
C PRO A 4 9.44 -29.65 -8.16
N PHE A 5 9.30 -29.26 -9.44
CA PHE A 5 9.61 -27.91 -9.92
C PHE A 5 8.37 -27.02 -10.05
N PHE A 6 7.18 -27.55 -9.74
CA PHE A 6 5.94 -26.80 -9.83
C PHE A 6 5.39 -26.51 -8.45
N GLU A 7 5.32 -25.23 -8.11
CA GLU A 7 4.78 -24.73 -6.85
C GLU A 7 3.60 -23.79 -7.13
N GLU A 8 2.51 -24.01 -6.40
CA GLU A 8 1.35 -23.13 -6.43
C GLU A 8 1.36 -22.28 -5.16
N VAL A 9 1.35 -20.97 -5.34
CA VAL A 9 1.42 -20.00 -4.24
C VAL A 9 0.21 -19.09 -4.30
N VAL A 10 -0.47 -18.93 -3.16
CA VAL A 10 -1.55 -17.95 -3.02
C VAL A 10 -0.93 -16.56 -2.88
N VAL A 11 -1.45 -15.61 -3.63
CA VAL A 11 -0.99 -14.21 -3.61
C VAL A 11 -2.16 -13.26 -3.35
N ALA A 12 -1.86 -12.11 -2.75
CA ALA A 12 -2.78 -10.98 -2.64
C ALA A 12 -2.22 -9.77 -3.39
N PHE A 13 -3.10 -8.85 -3.83
CA PHE A 13 -2.67 -7.59 -4.43
C PHE A 13 -2.38 -6.53 -3.36
N CYS A 14 -1.22 -5.87 -3.48
CA CYS A 14 -0.91 -4.72 -2.64
C CYS A 14 -1.77 -3.51 -3.04
N ARG A 15 -2.54 -2.95 -2.09
CA ARG A 15 -3.39 -1.76 -2.33
C ARG A 15 -2.62 -0.44 -2.34
N ALA A 16 -1.44 -0.40 -1.71
CA ALA A 16 -0.62 0.81 -1.62
C ALA A 16 0.30 1.01 -2.83
N TYR A 17 0.56 -0.05 -3.62
CA TYR A 17 1.47 0.04 -4.77
C TYR A 17 0.70 0.59 -5.99
N PRO A 18 1.31 1.47 -6.81
CA PRO A 18 0.63 2.12 -7.93
C PRO A 18 0.21 1.16 -9.05
N VAL A 19 0.70 -0.08 -9.03
CA VAL A 19 0.32 -1.14 -9.98
C VAL A 19 -0.04 -2.42 -9.23
N LYS A 20 -0.74 -3.35 -9.90
CA LYS A 20 -1.21 -4.63 -9.35
C LYS A 20 -0.03 -5.56 -9.01
N LYS A 21 0.63 -5.28 -7.90
CA LYS A 21 1.74 -6.08 -7.37
C LYS A 21 1.17 -7.28 -6.60
N MET A 22 1.47 -8.48 -7.09
CA MET A 22 1.18 -9.73 -6.39
C MET A 22 2.19 -9.92 -5.25
N VAL A 23 1.68 -10.21 -4.06
CA VAL A 23 2.48 -10.48 -2.86
C VAL A 23 2.10 -11.87 -2.34
N PRO A 24 3.05 -12.80 -2.24
CA PRO A 24 2.80 -14.13 -1.66
C PRO A 24 2.24 -14.05 -0.25
N SER A 25 1.14 -14.76 0.02
CA SER A 25 0.40 -14.69 1.28
C SER A 25 1.23 -15.14 2.49
N ASP A 26 2.10 -16.13 2.31
CA ASP A 26 3.08 -16.60 3.30
C ASP A 26 4.05 -15.47 3.72
N ARG A 27 4.44 -14.61 2.78
CA ARG A 27 5.30 -13.45 3.06
C ARG A 27 4.55 -12.28 3.69
N ILE A 28 3.23 -12.20 3.51
CA ILE A 28 2.39 -11.22 4.19
C ILE A 28 2.31 -11.54 5.70
N GLN A 29 2.27 -12.82 6.07
CA GLN A 29 2.04 -13.23 7.46
C GLN A 29 3.31 -13.26 8.32
N ALA A 30 4.46 -13.60 7.77
CA ALA A 30 5.66 -13.82 8.58
C ALA A 30 6.52 -12.56 8.80
N HIS A 31 6.64 -11.67 7.81
CA HIS A 31 7.61 -10.56 7.83
C HIS A 31 7.13 -9.32 7.06
N CYS A 32 5.82 -9.12 6.91
CA CYS A 32 5.33 -7.97 6.19
C CYS A 32 5.36 -6.74 7.07
N ILE A 33 6.17 -5.75 6.68
CA ILE A 33 6.20 -4.43 7.32
C ILE A 33 4.81 -3.78 7.35
N CYS A 34 3.94 -4.11 6.38
CA CYS A 34 2.58 -3.57 6.34
C CYS A 34 1.68 -4.06 7.49
N THR A 35 2.05 -5.15 8.17
CA THR A 35 1.31 -5.71 9.31
C THR A 35 2.11 -5.61 10.61
N SER A 36 3.29 -4.98 10.62
CA SER A 36 4.08 -4.73 11.82
C SER A 36 3.74 -3.36 12.41
N GLU A 37 4.15 -3.14 13.66
CA GLU A 37 4.03 -1.82 14.32
C GLU A 37 4.93 -0.76 13.68
N THR A 38 5.95 -1.19 12.93
CA THR A 38 6.90 -0.34 12.20
C THR A 38 6.49 -0.09 10.74
N PHE A 39 5.20 -0.18 10.43
CA PHE A 39 4.69 0.02 9.06
C PHE A 39 5.00 1.41 8.50
N ASP A 40 5.12 2.41 9.36
CA ASP A 40 5.40 3.80 9.00
C ASP A 40 6.85 4.02 8.53
N ASP A 41 7.76 3.07 8.79
CA ASP A 41 9.11 3.04 8.20
C ASP A 41 9.12 2.58 6.74
N CYS A 42 8.00 2.05 6.23
CA CYS A 42 7.91 1.61 4.84
C CYS A 42 8.01 2.82 3.89
N PRO A 43 8.98 2.87 2.96
CA PRO A 43 9.17 4.02 2.08
C PRO A 43 7.96 4.27 1.18
N LEU A 44 7.27 3.21 0.75
CA LEU A 44 6.02 3.33 -0.02
C LEU A 44 4.90 3.95 0.81
N PHE A 45 4.77 3.56 2.08
CA PHE A 45 3.77 4.14 2.96
C PHE A 45 4.01 5.64 3.14
N ARG A 46 5.26 6.04 3.40
CA ARG A 46 5.66 7.46 3.51
C ARG A 46 5.35 8.25 2.24
N GLU A 47 5.69 7.71 1.07
CA GLU A 47 5.40 8.35 -0.21
C GLU A 47 3.89 8.54 -0.43
N VAL A 48 3.09 7.51 -0.18
CA VAL A 48 1.63 7.58 -0.34
C VAL A 48 1.02 8.60 0.63
N MET A 49 1.43 8.60 1.90
CA MET A 49 0.93 9.57 2.88
C MET A 49 1.28 11.00 2.48
N ALA A 50 2.51 11.27 2.05
CA ALA A 50 2.90 12.60 1.57
C ALA A 50 2.06 13.08 0.38
N ARG A 51 1.71 12.17 -0.54
CA ARG A 51 0.81 12.48 -1.67
C ARG A 51 -0.62 12.77 -1.22
N LEU A 52 -1.14 12.02 -0.25
CA LEU A 52 -2.48 12.25 0.31
C LEU A 52 -2.55 13.58 1.06
N ASP A 53 -1.53 13.91 1.85
CA ASP A 53 -1.44 15.19 2.56
C ASP A 53 -1.41 16.36 1.58
N THR A 54 -0.65 16.23 0.49
CA THR A 54 -0.59 17.24 -0.58
C THR A 54 -1.95 17.41 -1.27
N ALA A 55 -2.65 16.31 -1.55
CA ALA A 55 -3.97 16.36 -2.17
C ALA A 55 -5.02 17.02 -1.25
N LYS A 56 -4.99 16.69 0.04
CA LYS A 56 -5.88 17.27 1.05
C LYS A 56 -5.67 18.78 1.19
N ALA A 57 -4.40 19.22 1.27
CA ALA A 57 -4.07 20.64 1.33
C ALA A 57 -4.55 21.42 0.09
N ALA A 58 -4.53 20.80 -1.09
CA ALA A 58 -5.04 21.40 -2.31
C ALA A 58 -6.58 21.54 -2.31
N GLU A 59 -7.31 20.56 -1.75
CA GLU A 59 -8.77 20.66 -1.57
C GLU A 59 -9.17 21.74 -0.55
N GLU A 60 -8.46 21.82 0.58
CA GLU A 60 -8.71 22.81 1.63
C GLU A 60 -8.42 24.24 1.15
N ALA A 61 -7.38 24.43 0.32
CA ALA A 61 -7.08 25.71 -0.33
C ALA A 61 -8.11 26.11 -1.41
N GLY A 62 -8.84 25.14 -1.98
CA GLY A 62 -9.90 25.36 -2.96
C GLY A 62 -11.27 25.65 -2.36
N SER A 63 -11.49 25.33 -1.08
CA SER A 63 -12.76 25.53 -0.36
C SER A 63 -12.75 26.81 0.48
N GLY A 64 -12.43 27.96 -0.12
CA GLY A 64 -12.74 29.26 0.47
C GLY A 64 -14.26 29.51 0.47
N PRO A 65 -14.84 30.20 1.49
CA PRO A 65 -16.28 30.37 1.61
C PRO A 65 -16.83 31.20 0.45
N SER A 66 -17.81 30.64 -0.27
CA SER A 66 -18.69 31.42 -1.14
C SER A 66 -19.44 32.43 -0.26
N ALA A 67 -19.05 33.70 -0.35
CA ALA A 67 -19.75 34.80 0.29
C ALA A 67 -21.17 34.93 -0.28
N SER A 68 -22.16 35.13 0.58
CA SER A 68 -23.49 35.64 0.26
C SER A 68 -23.97 36.52 1.40
#